data_AF-A0A7C4NY69-F1
#
_entry.id   AF-A0A7C4NY69-F1
#
_cell.length_a   1.000
_cell.length_b   1.000
_cell.length_c   1.000
_cell.angle_alpha   90.00
_cell.angle_beta   90.00
_cell.angle_gamma   90.00
#
_symmetry.space_group_name_H-M   'P 1'
#
loop_
_entity.id
_entity.type
_entity.pdbx_description
1 polymer ?
#
loop_
_entity_poly.entity_id
_entity_poly.type
_entity_poly.pdbx_seq_one_letter_code
_entity_poly.pdbx_strand_id
1 'polypeptide(L)'
;MNKRHIIFSALVLVGLTWFGCEPMELDKPNIGNAPTAEQLDFTITPGDDAFHFVITNTSTVKGIANWDLGNGIKTVGNSVTAYYPLAKTYNITLTLYASGGSTSKTKEFEQTETDWSYLESPIITALTGGVDAPNGKTWVIDSLTEAHLGVGPTDSYSPVWWAAAPLAKSGHFLYDDEFTFKLVGFTYKIDTHGKTHVNHDGNADEDGLSAGYYVSSFWNDAYDIDMNTNDAARGELTWSISQENGKYYIQISSQSGNISYDDGNPRKYEVLEWNENFFHLRTVGGAARYHKIIPKGYVRPTVSYTLNVTATANPNEFSFALEDLTVPSTFTISNITYDFGDGTSYQTTNGAEVVLHTYMRKGNYKTKVTVIANNQEFAKEYTVNVVANHPSYQEYLLDAMVMYNDFGETILVPMQVDQADGGATIQIVSNPNNSMYPNRSARCALFTKHNAQWANAYTRLPDGYRFDLTKQTVFKVLVYGKAGDQVLLKLENTDRGGNAWQTGTADLIYTIQNDNKWEIAEFNFAGVGAGWDWTGDIFTSDVTTDSRFNKDFYNVVRIMINPGNNGGTFSVHLDDLAGPHIEGLK
;
A
#
# COMPACT_ATOMS: atom_id res chain seq x y z
N MET A 1 93.72 20.05 6.74
CA MET A 1 92.92 19.24 5.79
C MET A 1 92.66 20.07 4.54
N ASN A 2 93.20 19.63 3.41
CA ASN A 2 93.30 20.42 2.17
C ASN A 2 91.95 20.53 1.44
N LYS A 3 91.62 21.75 1.00
CA LYS A 3 90.40 22.17 0.26
C LYS A 3 90.13 21.43 -1.07
N ARG A 4 90.91 20.40 -1.40
CA ARG A 4 90.87 19.66 -2.67
C ARG A 4 89.89 18.48 -2.67
N HIS A 5 89.42 18.04 -1.50
CA HIS A 5 88.48 16.92 -1.38
C HIS A 5 87.00 17.32 -1.22
N ILE A 6 86.72 18.60 -0.91
CA ILE A 6 85.33 19.10 -0.81
C ILE A 6 84.75 19.42 -2.19
N ILE A 7 85.60 19.85 -3.13
CA ILE A 7 85.17 20.21 -4.50
C ILE A 7 84.87 18.95 -5.34
N PHE A 8 85.55 17.83 -5.09
CA PHE A 8 85.31 16.57 -5.82
C PHE A 8 84.00 15.88 -5.38
N SER A 9 83.61 16.00 -4.11
CA SER A 9 82.34 15.45 -3.60
C SER A 9 81.12 16.28 -4.02
N ALA A 10 81.28 17.59 -4.20
CA ALA A 10 80.20 18.48 -4.66
C ALA A 10 79.95 18.38 -6.18
N LEU A 11 80.98 18.06 -6.99
CA LEU A 11 80.84 17.91 -8.44
C LEU A 11 80.27 16.55 -8.88
N VAL A 12 80.39 15.50 -8.06
CA VAL A 12 79.77 14.19 -8.34
C VAL A 12 78.29 14.17 -7.95
N LEU A 13 77.86 14.99 -6.97
CA LEU A 13 76.45 15.07 -6.55
C LEU A 13 75.58 15.97 -7.45
N VAL A 14 76.19 16.88 -8.20
CA VAL A 14 75.50 17.75 -9.20
C VAL A 14 75.47 17.10 -10.60
N GLY A 15 76.34 16.11 -10.86
CA GLY A 15 76.35 15.36 -12.13
C GLY A 15 75.29 14.25 -12.24
N LEU A 16 74.59 13.91 -11.15
CA LEU A 16 73.56 12.85 -11.11
C LEU A 16 72.12 13.39 -11.24
N THR A 17 71.93 14.69 -11.48
CA THR A 17 70.60 15.30 -11.65
C THR A 17 70.26 15.64 -13.12
N TRP A 18 71.07 15.21 -14.10
CA TRP A 18 70.87 15.48 -15.53
C TRP A 18 70.59 14.25 -16.40
N PHE A 19 70.19 13.13 -15.79
CA PHE A 19 69.38 12.11 -16.46
C PHE A 19 68.07 11.93 -15.71
N GLY A 20 67.31 13.03 -15.58
CA GLY A 20 65.87 12.88 -15.44
C GLY A 20 65.39 12.24 -16.74
N CYS A 21 64.81 11.05 -16.63
CA CYS A 21 63.97 10.48 -17.69
C CYS A 21 63.11 11.63 -18.23
N GLU A 22 63.21 11.96 -19.52
CA GLU A 22 62.10 12.70 -20.14
C GLU A 22 60.85 11.90 -19.77
N PRO A 23 59.83 12.51 -19.11
CA PRO A 23 58.58 11.81 -18.94
C PRO A 23 58.16 11.40 -20.34
N MET A 24 58.14 10.11 -20.59
CA MET A 24 57.61 9.58 -21.83
C MET A 24 56.14 9.97 -21.81
N GLU A 25 55.80 11.13 -22.39
CA GLU A 25 54.44 11.43 -22.79
C GLU A 25 54.11 10.34 -23.79
N LEU A 26 53.47 9.26 -23.31
CA LEU A 26 52.65 8.44 -24.17
C LEU A 26 51.78 9.42 -24.93
N ASP A 27 51.92 9.47 -26.25
CA ASP A 27 51.08 10.30 -27.12
C ASP A 27 49.66 10.27 -26.56
N LYS A 28 49.16 11.44 -26.13
CA LYS A 28 47.80 11.55 -25.58
C LYS A 28 46.88 10.79 -26.54
N PRO A 29 46.00 9.88 -26.06
CA PRO A 29 45.09 9.18 -26.94
C PRO A 29 44.38 10.20 -27.82
N ASN A 30 44.72 10.23 -29.11
CA ASN A 30 44.16 11.18 -30.05
C ASN A 30 42.76 10.69 -30.40
N ILE A 31 41.78 11.16 -29.62
CA ILE A 31 40.35 10.85 -29.77
C ILE A 31 39.72 11.54 -31.01
N GLY A 32 40.54 12.21 -31.82
CA GLY A 32 40.14 13.02 -32.96
C GLY A 32 39.70 14.43 -32.54
N ASN A 33 39.50 15.29 -33.53
CA ASN A 33 38.91 16.61 -33.31
C ASN A 33 37.39 16.50 -33.18
N ALA A 34 36.77 17.44 -32.48
CA ALA A 34 35.33 17.62 -32.52
C ALA A 34 34.86 17.83 -33.97
N PRO A 35 33.65 17.36 -34.34
CA PRO A 35 33.06 17.68 -35.63
C PRO A 35 33.05 19.18 -35.91
N THR A 36 33.23 19.61 -37.15
CA THR A 36 32.99 21.02 -37.52
C THR A 36 31.55 21.22 -37.98
N ALA A 37 31.04 22.46 -37.94
CA ALA A 37 29.66 22.76 -38.30
C ALA A 37 29.35 22.42 -39.78
N GLU A 38 30.35 22.49 -40.66
CA GLU A 38 30.24 22.16 -42.09
C GLU A 38 30.10 20.66 -42.33
N GLN A 39 30.56 19.83 -41.39
CA GLN A 39 30.44 18.38 -41.46
C GLN A 39 29.05 17.89 -41.04
N LEU A 40 28.30 18.74 -40.33
CA LEU A 40 26.95 18.44 -39.91
C LEU A 40 25.96 18.86 -40.99
N ASP A 41 25.00 17.99 -41.27
CA ASP A 41 23.81 18.38 -42.03
C ASP A 41 22.65 17.45 -41.73
N PHE A 42 21.44 17.89 -42.09
CA PHE A 42 20.25 17.07 -42.00
C PHE A 42 19.18 17.52 -42.99
N THR A 43 18.29 16.59 -43.35
CA THR A 43 17.12 16.87 -44.19
C THR A 43 15.85 16.85 -43.37
N ILE A 44 14.86 17.59 -43.84
CA ILE A 44 13.49 17.60 -43.33
C ILE A 44 12.61 17.25 -44.51
N THR A 45 11.92 16.13 -44.46
CA THR A 45 11.06 15.65 -45.55
C THR A 45 9.65 15.38 -45.03
N PRO A 46 8.60 15.54 -45.85
CA PRO A 46 7.24 15.16 -45.47
C PRO A 46 7.18 13.70 -45.00
N GLY A 47 6.38 13.44 -43.98
CA GLY A 47 6.09 12.13 -43.42
C GLY A 47 4.74 11.58 -43.91
N ASP A 48 4.02 10.93 -43.02
CA ASP A 48 2.75 10.23 -43.34
C ASP A 48 1.59 11.20 -43.62
N ASP A 49 1.66 12.44 -43.13
CA ASP A 49 0.67 13.50 -43.34
C ASP A 49 1.32 14.89 -43.41
N ALA A 50 0.50 15.94 -43.52
CA ALA A 50 0.94 17.34 -43.66
C ALA A 50 1.61 17.93 -42.41
N PHE A 51 1.52 17.25 -41.26
CA PHE A 51 1.99 17.73 -39.96
C PHE A 51 3.14 16.89 -39.40
N HIS A 52 3.36 15.69 -39.92
CA HIS A 52 4.49 14.83 -39.57
C HIS A 52 5.63 14.97 -40.58
N PHE A 53 6.84 15.20 -40.09
CA PHE A 53 8.04 15.38 -40.89
C PHE A 53 9.16 14.47 -40.42
N VAL A 54 9.81 13.78 -41.36
CA VAL A 54 10.96 12.91 -41.09
C VAL A 54 12.22 13.77 -41.16
N ILE A 55 12.94 13.83 -40.05
CA ILE A 55 14.19 14.56 -39.90
C ILE A 55 15.32 13.55 -39.84
N THR A 56 16.25 13.62 -40.81
CA THR A 56 17.31 12.62 -40.96
C THR A 56 18.68 13.27 -40.93
N ASN A 57 19.55 12.77 -40.06
CA ASN A 57 20.95 13.16 -40.02
C ASN A 57 21.65 12.72 -41.31
N THR A 58 22.19 13.68 -42.06
CA THR A 58 22.98 13.47 -43.28
C THR A 58 24.42 13.94 -43.11
N SER A 59 24.87 14.10 -41.87
CA SER A 59 26.23 14.51 -41.53
C SER A 59 27.26 13.54 -42.13
N THR A 60 28.39 14.10 -42.58
CA THR A 60 29.47 13.32 -43.19
C THR A 60 30.32 12.57 -42.17
N VAL A 61 30.19 12.93 -40.89
CA VAL A 61 30.88 12.30 -39.76
C VAL A 61 29.91 11.45 -38.94
N LYS A 62 30.42 10.35 -38.38
CA LYS A 62 29.62 9.44 -37.54
C LYS A 62 29.60 9.94 -36.10
N GLY A 63 28.44 9.83 -35.47
CA GLY A 63 28.23 10.19 -34.07
C GLY A 63 26.81 9.86 -33.62
N ILE A 64 26.52 10.11 -32.35
CA ILE A 64 25.18 10.00 -31.79
C ILE A 64 24.45 11.32 -32.06
N ALA A 65 23.38 11.25 -32.84
CA ALA A 65 22.55 12.41 -33.18
C ALA A 65 21.52 12.66 -32.08
N ASN A 66 21.62 13.82 -31.44
CA ASN A 66 20.68 14.33 -30.47
C ASN A 66 19.96 15.55 -31.07
N TRP A 67 18.66 15.62 -30.92
CA TRP A 67 17.81 16.62 -31.56
C TRP A 67 17.10 17.47 -30.53
N ASP A 68 17.03 18.77 -30.78
CA ASP A 68 16.00 19.66 -30.27
C ASP A 68 15.11 20.04 -31.47
N LEU A 69 13.86 19.60 -31.46
CA LEU A 69 12.96 19.76 -32.61
C LEU A 69 12.32 21.14 -32.69
N GLY A 70 12.62 22.06 -31.76
CA GLY A 70 12.05 23.41 -31.73
C GLY A 70 10.57 23.48 -31.33
N ASN A 71 9.95 22.33 -31.04
CA ASN A 71 8.58 22.19 -30.50
C ASN A 71 8.58 21.73 -29.03
N GLY A 72 9.73 21.83 -28.35
CA GLY A 72 9.93 21.37 -26.98
C GLY A 72 10.30 19.89 -26.84
N ILE A 73 10.26 19.11 -27.93
CA ILE A 73 10.67 17.71 -27.93
C ILE A 73 12.19 17.62 -28.18
N LYS A 74 12.87 16.87 -27.31
CA LYS A 74 14.25 16.44 -27.50
C LYS A 74 14.30 14.93 -27.67
N THR A 75 15.09 14.44 -28.63
CA THR A 75 15.12 13.00 -28.96
C THR A 75 16.48 12.59 -29.52
N VAL A 76 16.79 11.29 -29.47
CA VAL A 76 18.05 10.72 -29.97
C VAL A 76 17.73 9.70 -31.06
N GLY A 77 18.48 9.74 -32.15
CA GLY A 77 18.32 8.81 -33.25
C GLY A 77 18.86 9.36 -34.55
N ASN A 78 19.27 8.49 -35.47
CA ASN A 78 19.79 8.95 -36.75
C ASN A 78 18.70 9.51 -37.67
N SER A 79 17.46 9.07 -37.49
CA SER A 79 16.26 9.57 -38.15
C SER A 79 15.11 9.59 -37.15
N VAL A 80 14.35 10.68 -37.13
CA VAL A 80 13.24 10.90 -36.18
C VAL A 80 12.05 11.53 -36.89
N THR A 81 10.83 11.26 -36.44
CA THR A 81 9.62 11.91 -36.95
C THR A 81 9.20 13.00 -35.97
N ALA A 82 9.09 14.24 -36.46
CA ALA A 82 8.58 15.37 -35.72
C ALA A 82 7.13 15.67 -36.12
N TYR A 83 6.31 16.06 -35.15
CA TYR A 83 4.94 16.54 -35.38
C TYR A 83 4.88 18.05 -35.15
N TYR A 84 4.42 18.79 -36.17
CA TYR A 84 4.31 20.24 -36.19
C TYR A 84 2.85 20.65 -36.48
N PRO A 85 1.98 20.67 -35.44
CA PRO A 85 0.55 20.94 -35.61
C PRO A 85 0.21 22.42 -35.77
N LEU A 86 1.16 23.35 -35.64
CA LEU A 86 0.88 24.79 -35.65
C LEU A 86 1.62 25.47 -36.78
N ALA A 87 0.95 26.40 -37.44
CA ALA A 87 1.57 27.28 -38.42
C ALA A 87 2.53 28.25 -37.72
N LYS A 88 3.83 27.97 -37.79
CA LYS A 88 4.93 28.82 -37.33
C LYS A 88 6.28 28.32 -37.83
N THR A 89 7.32 29.12 -37.60
CA THR A 89 8.72 28.70 -37.80
C THR A 89 9.24 27.97 -36.56
N TYR A 90 9.85 26.81 -36.79
CA TYR A 90 10.51 25.96 -35.79
C TYR A 90 12.02 25.98 -36.01
N ASN A 91 12.80 26.12 -34.93
CA ASN A 91 14.26 26.05 -34.96
C ASN A 91 14.72 24.64 -34.56
N ILE A 92 15.04 23.82 -35.55
CA ILE A 92 15.46 22.42 -35.33
C ILE A 92 16.97 22.38 -35.20
N THR A 93 17.47 21.87 -34.08
CA THR A 93 18.90 21.79 -33.78
C THR A 93 19.35 20.34 -33.68
N LEU A 94 20.31 19.95 -34.52
CA LEU A 94 21.09 18.72 -34.40
C LEU A 94 22.32 19.00 -33.55
N THR A 95 22.52 18.23 -32.47
CA THR A 95 23.80 18.14 -31.76
C THR A 95 24.37 16.75 -31.97
N LEU A 96 25.53 16.66 -32.63
CA LEU A 96 26.17 15.39 -32.96
C LEU A 96 27.36 15.15 -32.02
N TYR A 97 27.29 14.07 -31.24
CA TYR A 97 28.36 13.65 -30.33
C TYR A 97 29.26 12.62 -31.01
N ALA A 98 30.53 12.96 -31.23
CA ALA A 98 31.55 12.08 -31.80
C ALA A 98 32.72 11.89 -30.80
N SER A 99 33.67 11.01 -31.12
CA SER A 99 34.79 10.67 -30.23
C SER A 99 35.63 11.88 -29.81
N GLY A 100 35.74 12.90 -30.68
CA GLY A 100 36.52 14.12 -30.45
C GLY A 100 35.75 15.28 -29.80
N GLY A 101 34.47 15.09 -29.44
CA GLY A 101 33.60 16.13 -28.88
C GLY A 101 32.26 16.25 -29.61
N SER A 102 31.54 17.34 -29.38
CA SER A 102 30.22 17.59 -29.97
C SER A 102 30.12 18.96 -30.63
N THR A 103 29.33 19.03 -31.69
CA THR A 103 28.99 20.28 -32.40
C THR A 103 27.52 20.27 -32.73
N SER A 104 26.93 21.47 -32.87
CA SER A 104 25.52 21.64 -33.20
C SER A 104 25.30 22.39 -34.51
N LYS A 105 24.18 22.11 -35.17
CA LYS A 105 23.70 22.84 -36.36
C LYS A 105 22.18 23.03 -36.27
N THR A 106 21.73 24.25 -36.54
CA THR A 106 20.30 24.62 -36.51
C THR A 106 19.79 24.94 -37.92
N LYS A 107 18.58 24.48 -38.26
CA LYS A 107 17.83 24.90 -39.45
C LYS A 107 16.44 25.37 -39.05
N GLU A 108 15.97 26.41 -39.72
CA GLU A 108 14.59 26.86 -39.64
C GLU A 108 13.70 25.96 -40.51
N PHE A 109 12.52 25.62 -39.97
CA PHE A 109 11.46 24.92 -40.67
C PHE A 109 10.16 25.70 -40.51
N GLU A 110 9.59 26.18 -41.61
CA GLU A 110 8.31 26.89 -41.62
C GLU A 110 7.17 25.90 -41.84
N GLN A 111 6.32 25.72 -40.83
CA GLN A 111 5.02 25.09 -41.00
C GLN A 111 3.99 26.17 -41.33
N THR A 112 3.23 25.98 -42.40
CA THR A 112 2.28 26.98 -42.89
C THR A 112 0.83 26.63 -42.58
N GLU A 113 0.56 25.37 -42.25
CA GLU A 113 -0.78 24.89 -41.91
C GLU A 113 -0.90 24.59 -40.41
N THR A 114 -2.12 24.72 -39.89
CA THR A 114 -2.45 24.34 -38.51
C THR A 114 -3.35 23.11 -38.54
N ASP A 115 -2.95 22.10 -37.77
CA ASP A 115 -3.79 20.94 -37.49
C ASP A 115 -4.86 21.34 -36.48
N TRP A 116 -6.05 21.67 -36.96
CA TRP A 116 -7.16 22.05 -36.09
C TRP A 116 -7.62 20.92 -35.17
N SER A 117 -7.41 19.65 -35.56
CA SER A 117 -7.75 18.50 -34.72
C SER A 117 -6.89 18.42 -33.47
N TYR A 118 -5.65 18.93 -33.53
CA TYR A 118 -4.79 19.09 -32.36
C TYR A 118 -5.41 20.03 -31.32
N LEU A 119 -6.01 21.15 -31.77
CA LEU A 119 -6.64 22.14 -30.90
C LEU A 119 -7.99 21.66 -30.33
N GLU A 120 -8.65 20.72 -31.01
CA GLU A 120 -9.89 20.06 -30.57
C GLU A 120 -9.63 18.89 -29.60
N SER A 121 -8.36 18.57 -29.31
CA SER A 121 -8.01 17.47 -28.42
C SER A 121 -8.68 17.62 -27.04
N PRO A 122 -9.40 16.60 -26.54
CA PRO A 122 -10.11 16.67 -25.26
C PRO A 122 -9.22 17.03 -24.07
N ILE A 123 -7.97 16.55 -24.04
CA ILE A 123 -7.03 16.87 -22.95
C ILE A 123 -6.53 18.32 -23.03
N ILE A 124 -6.30 18.83 -24.25
CA ILE A 124 -5.92 20.24 -24.46
C ILE A 124 -7.08 21.16 -24.07
N THR A 125 -8.30 20.82 -24.48
CA THR A 125 -9.52 21.54 -24.10
C THR A 125 -9.71 21.50 -22.58
N ALA A 126 -9.56 20.33 -21.95
CA ALA A 126 -9.65 20.20 -20.50
C ALA A 126 -8.63 21.10 -19.78
N LEU A 127 -7.36 21.07 -20.20
CA LEU A 127 -6.25 21.81 -19.59
C LEU A 127 -6.39 23.33 -19.76
N THR A 128 -6.86 23.78 -20.92
CA THR A 128 -6.84 25.22 -21.30
C THR A 128 -8.20 25.90 -21.22
N GLY A 129 -9.29 25.14 -21.15
CA GLY A 129 -10.66 25.63 -21.39
C GLY A 129 -11.03 25.77 -22.87
N GLY A 130 -10.14 25.39 -23.79
CA GLY A 130 -10.37 25.42 -25.23
C GLY A 130 -10.45 26.84 -25.81
N VAL A 131 -11.03 26.95 -27.00
CA VAL A 131 -11.16 28.21 -27.74
C VAL A 131 -12.06 29.24 -27.04
N ASP A 132 -12.97 28.78 -26.17
CA ASP A 132 -13.90 29.62 -25.42
C ASP A 132 -13.25 30.28 -24.19
N ALA A 133 -12.03 29.88 -23.83
CA ALA A 133 -11.25 30.44 -22.73
C ALA A 133 -10.00 31.19 -23.26
N PRO A 134 -10.15 32.38 -23.87
CA PRO A 134 -9.01 33.11 -24.46
C PRO A 134 -7.95 33.53 -23.41
N ASN A 135 -8.36 33.68 -22.15
CA ASN A 135 -7.47 33.95 -21.03
C ASN A 135 -6.85 32.69 -20.41
N GLY A 136 -7.20 31.52 -20.94
CA GLY A 136 -6.83 30.20 -20.44
C GLY A 136 -7.63 29.77 -19.22
N LYS A 137 -7.22 28.63 -18.67
CA LYS A 137 -7.79 28.02 -17.48
C LYS A 137 -6.74 27.96 -16.39
N THR A 138 -7.13 28.42 -15.21
CA THR A 138 -6.28 28.46 -14.03
C THR A 138 -6.54 27.27 -13.14
N TRP A 139 -5.47 26.63 -12.70
CA TRP A 139 -5.47 25.45 -11.84
C TRP A 139 -4.79 25.78 -10.51
N VAL A 140 -5.25 25.11 -9.46
CA VAL A 140 -4.68 25.18 -8.10
C VAL A 140 -4.48 23.75 -7.59
N ILE A 141 -3.67 23.60 -6.54
CA ILE A 141 -3.46 22.30 -5.90
C ILE A 141 -4.77 21.81 -5.29
N ASP A 142 -5.07 20.53 -5.49
CA ASP A 142 -6.25 19.85 -4.95
C ASP A 142 -6.07 19.48 -3.46
N SER A 143 -5.86 20.51 -2.63
CA SER A 143 -5.35 20.40 -1.25
C SER A 143 -6.21 19.57 -0.30
N LEU A 144 -7.50 19.37 -0.61
CA LEU A 144 -8.44 18.57 0.18
C LEU A 144 -8.43 17.08 -0.17
N THR A 145 -7.81 16.69 -1.28
CA THR A 145 -7.73 15.29 -1.69
C THR A 145 -6.50 14.64 -1.08
N GLU A 146 -6.67 13.41 -0.60
CA GLU A 146 -5.54 12.60 -0.14
C GLU A 146 -4.53 12.37 -1.27
N ALA A 147 -3.25 12.35 -0.93
CA ALA A 147 -2.14 12.20 -1.87
C ALA A 147 -2.15 13.25 -2.99
N HIS A 148 -2.63 14.47 -2.72
CA HIS A 148 -2.54 15.57 -3.67
C HIS A 148 -1.09 16.00 -3.93
N LEU A 149 -0.22 15.76 -2.96
CA LEU A 149 1.22 15.71 -3.11
C LEU A 149 1.70 14.33 -2.69
N GLY A 150 2.75 13.84 -3.34
CA GLY A 150 3.33 12.55 -2.97
C GLY A 150 4.72 12.30 -3.52
N VAL A 151 5.38 11.27 -2.99
CA VAL A 151 6.74 10.84 -3.35
C VAL A 151 6.79 9.33 -3.54
N GLY A 152 7.51 8.87 -4.56
CA GLY A 152 7.80 7.46 -4.77
C GLY A 152 9.05 7.25 -5.64
N PRO A 153 9.46 5.99 -5.86
CA PRO A 153 10.54 5.66 -6.77
C PRO A 153 10.13 5.99 -8.21
N THR A 154 11.13 6.22 -9.05
CA THR A 154 10.98 6.68 -10.44
C THR A 154 10.09 5.77 -11.30
N ASP A 155 10.05 4.48 -10.99
CA ASP A 155 9.28 3.45 -11.71
C ASP A 155 7.88 3.21 -11.12
N SER A 156 7.53 3.85 -10.00
CA SER A 156 6.20 3.73 -9.41
C SER A 156 5.19 4.65 -10.09
N TYR A 157 3.92 4.25 -10.06
CA TYR A 157 2.75 5.02 -10.50
C TYR A 157 1.86 5.44 -9.32
N SER A 158 2.36 5.25 -8.11
CA SER A 158 1.73 5.69 -6.86
C SER A 158 2.76 6.20 -5.83
N PRO A 159 2.36 7.10 -4.92
CA PRO A 159 3.25 7.72 -3.95
C PRO A 159 3.54 6.80 -2.75
N VAL A 160 4.39 5.79 -2.97
CA VAL A 160 4.68 4.74 -1.97
C VAL A 160 5.61 5.16 -0.83
N TRP A 161 6.38 6.24 -0.98
CA TRP A 161 7.27 6.73 0.08
C TRP A 161 6.58 7.74 0.98
N TRP A 162 5.73 8.59 0.41
CA TRP A 162 4.93 9.55 1.18
C TRP A 162 3.72 9.99 0.38
N ALA A 163 2.54 10.00 1.01
CA ALA A 163 1.30 10.52 0.48
C ALA A 163 0.75 11.60 1.42
N ALA A 164 0.55 12.82 0.91
CA ALA A 164 0.06 13.93 1.72
C ALA A 164 -1.37 13.68 2.21
N ALA A 165 -1.60 13.72 3.52
CA ALA A 165 -2.96 13.88 4.04
C ALA A 165 -3.56 15.21 3.53
N PRO A 166 -4.91 15.34 3.45
CA PRO A 166 -5.55 16.62 3.14
C PRO A 166 -4.96 17.75 3.99
N LEU A 167 -4.64 18.87 3.35
CA LEU A 167 -4.12 20.08 3.99
C LEU A 167 -2.76 19.93 4.70
N ALA A 168 -1.98 18.87 4.43
CA ALA A 168 -0.71 18.59 5.09
C ALA A 168 0.33 19.72 5.04
N LYS A 169 0.26 20.60 4.03
CA LYS A 169 1.15 21.76 3.86
C LYS A 169 0.46 23.10 4.15
N SER A 170 -0.57 23.09 4.99
CA SER A 170 -1.24 24.32 5.41
C SER A 170 -0.28 25.26 6.13
N GLY A 171 -0.28 26.53 5.71
CA GLY A 171 0.64 27.54 6.23
C GLY A 171 1.94 27.69 5.44
N HIS A 172 2.18 26.87 4.42
CA HIS A 172 3.37 26.93 3.57
C HIS A 172 3.15 27.60 2.19
N PHE A 173 2.09 28.41 2.01
CA PHE A 173 1.93 29.32 0.85
C PHE A 173 1.87 28.70 -0.57
N LEU A 174 1.94 27.38 -0.73
CA LEU A 174 1.80 26.74 -2.05
C LEU A 174 0.35 26.49 -2.48
N TYR A 175 -0.61 26.47 -1.54
CA TYR A 175 -1.98 26.08 -1.86
C TYR A 175 -2.78 27.20 -2.55
N ASP A 176 -2.31 28.44 -2.48
CA ASP A 176 -2.81 29.58 -3.24
C ASP A 176 -2.10 29.81 -4.57
N ASP A 177 -1.04 29.05 -4.88
CA ASP A 177 -0.36 29.12 -6.19
C ASP A 177 -1.31 28.79 -7.34
N GLU A 178 -1.22 29.58 -8.41
CA GLU A 178 -2.08 29.49 -9.59
C GLU A 178 -1.28 29.16 -10.86
N PHE A 179 -1.72 28.10 -11.55
CA PHE A 179 -1.09 27.61 -12.78
C PHE A 179 -2.05 27.79 -13.95
N THR A 180 -1.78 28.74 -14.83
CA THR A 180 -2.68 29.10 -15.95
C THR A 180 -2.14 28.60 -17.28
N PHE A 181 -2.92 27.77 -17.96
CA PHE A 181 -2.62 27.27 -19.30
C PHE A 181 -3.52 27.97 -20.32
N LYS A 182 -2.92 28.63 -21.31
CA LYS A 182 -3.66 29.26 -22.41
C LYS A 182 -3.44 28.49 -23.71
N LEU A 183 -4.52 28.28 -24.45
CA LEU A 183 -4.44 27.76 -25.81
C LEU A 183 -3.80 28.79 -26.75
N VAL A 184 -4.18 30.06 -26.59
CA VAL A 184 -3.61 31.18 -27.36
C VAL A 184 -2.12 31.30 -27.06
N GLY A 185 -1.30 31.14 -28.09
CA GLY A 185 0.16 31.24 -28.00
C GLY A 185 0.83 30.13 -27.17
N PHE A 186 0.07 29.12 -26.72
CA PHE A 186 0.57 28.06 -25.82
C PHE A 186 1.27 28.61 -24.58
N THR A 187 0.80 29.76 -24.07
CA THR A 187 1.45 30.45 -22.97
C THR A 187 1.10 29.79 -21.64
N TYR A 188 2.08 29.75 -20.76
CA TYR A 188 1.95 29.26 -19.40
C TYR A 188 2.26 30.39 -18.40
N LYS A 189 1.47 30.50 -17.33
CA LYS A 189 1.72 31.47 -16.26
C LYS A 189 1.64 30.78 -14.90
N ILE A 190 2.57 31.15 -14.02
CA ILE A 190 2.51 30.86 -12.59
C ILE A 190 2.27 32.17 -11.85
N ASP A 191 1.41 32.13 -10.84
CA ASP A 191 1.24 33.20 -9.86
C ASP A 191 1.37 32.59 -8.47
N THR A 192 2.44 32.94 -7.77
CA THR A 192 2.74 32.45 -6.41
C THR A 192 2.33 33.45 -5.34
N HIS A 193 1.66 34.55 -5.70
CA HIS A 193 1.31 35.62 -4.75
C HIS A 193 2.49 36.15 -3.92
N GLY A 194 3.71 36.02 -4.48
CA GLY A 194 4.97 36.45 -3.85
C GLY A 194 5.62 35.44 -2.91
N LYS A 195 5.02 34.26 -2.64
CA LYS A 195 5.55 33.24 -1.74
C LYS A 195 5.16 31.83 -2.15
N THR A 196 6.04 30.84 -1.98
CA THR A 196 5.68 29.44 -2.25
C THR A 196 6.52 28.47 -1.41
N HIS A 197 6.17 27.18 -1.46
CA HIS A 197 6.87 26.05 -0.84
C HIS A 197 7.56 25.19 -1.89
N VAL A 198 8.83 24.89 -1.70
CA VAL A 198 9.63 24.12 -2.67
C VAL A 198 10.53 23.10 -1.98
N ASN A 199 11.10 22.22 -2.79
CA ASN A 199 12.05 21.21 -2.35
C ASN A 199 13.42 21.83 -2.00
N HIS A 200 13.88 21.56 -0.79
CA HIS A 200 15.21 21.94 -0.30
C HIS A 200 16.26 20.85 -0.56
N ASP A 201 15.88 19.57 -0.48
CA ASP A 201 16.78 18.41 -0.66
C ASP A 201 17.08 18.10 -2.14
N GLY A 202 16.39 18.77 -3.07
CA GLY A 202 16.46 18.52 -4.52
C GLY A 202 16.98 19.68 -5.36
N ASN A 203 17.66 20.66 -4.76
CA ASN A 203 18.23 21.86 -5.40
C ASN A 203 17.22 22.80 -6.10
N ALA A 204 15.90 22.63 -5.90
CA ALA A 204 14.90 23.47 -6.54
C ALA A 204 15.03 24.94 -6.10
N ASP A 205 15.28 25.13 -4.81
CA ASP A 205 15.56 26.42 -4.20
C ASP A 205 16.85 27.05 -4.71
N GLU A 206 17.95 26.29 -4.75
CA GLU A 206 19.25 26.76 -5.26
C GLU A 206 19.16 27.20 -6.73
N ASP A 207 18.53 26.38 -7.57
CA ASP A 207 18.31 26.68 -8.98
C ASP A 207 17.46 27.93 -9.17
N GLY A 208 16.39 28.08 -8.37
CA GLY A 208 15.52 29.24 -8.47
C GLY A 208 16.10 30.53 -7.88
N LEU A 209 16.95 30.43 -6.86
CA LEU A 209 17.76 31.56 -6.37
C LEU A 209 18.77 32.01 -7.43
N SER A 210 19.46 31.06 -8.05
CA SER A 210 20.44 31.32 -9.11
C SER A 210 19.79 31.98 -10.33
N ALA A 211 18.59 31.53 -10.71
CA ALA A 211 17.81 32.09 -11.80
C ALA A 211 16.99 33.34 -11.42
N GLY A 212 16.91 33.68 -10.14
CA GLY A 212 16.29 34.91 -9.63
C GLY A 212 14.76 34.90 -9.51
N TYR A 213 14.09 33.76 -9.73
CA TYR A 213 12.65 33.62 -9.51
C TYR A 213 12.29 33.21 -8.07
N TYR A 214 13.28 32.74 -7.30
CA TYR A 214 13.26 32.75 -5.84
C TYR A 214 14.20 33.83 -5.32
N VAL A 215 13.80 34.51 -4.24
CA VAL A 215 14.47 35.72 -3.76
C VAL A 215 15.16 35.50 -2.42
N SER A 216 14.44 34.91 -1.45
CA SER A 216 14.95 34.68 -0.10
C SER A 216 14.12 33.65 0.63
N SER A 217 14.74 32.79 1.42
CA SER A 217 14.03 31.89 2.32
C SER A 217 13.57 32.60 3.59
N PHE A 218 12.47 32.15 4.17
CA PHE A 218 12.00 32.59 5.49
C PHE A 218 11.59 31.45 6.42
N TRP A 219 11.58 30.21 5.92
CA TRP A 219 11.42 28.98 6.69
C TRP A 219 12.08 27.83 5.92
N ASN A 220 12.71 26.87 6.61
CA ASN A 220 13.17 25.61 6.03
C ASN A 220 13.19 24.47 7.06
N ASP A 221 13.22 23.25 6.55
CA ASP A 221 13.65 22.04 7.25
C ASP A 221 14.61 21.22 6.37
N ALA A 222 14.77 19.93 6.66
CA ALA A 222 15.68 19.06 5.91
C ALA A 222 15.23 18.79 4.46
N TYR A 223 13.94 18.94 4.15
CA TYR A 223 13.35 18.53 2.88
C TYR A 223 12.69 19.69 2.13
N ASP A 224 12.19 20.68 2.86
CA ASP A 224 11.34 21.71 2.32
C ASP A 224 11.76 23.11 2.76
N ILE A 225 11.39 24.11 1.95
CA ILE A 225 11.75 25.51 2.16
C ILE A 225 10.65 26.44 1.64
N ASP A 226 10.33 27.47 2.44
CA ASP A 226 9.41 28.53 2.04
C ASP A 226 10.21 29.73 1.53
N MET A 227 9.85 30.18 0.32
CA MET A 227 10.60 31.19 -0.43
C MET A 227 9.72 32.39 -0.74
N ASN A 228 10.27 33.59 -0.59
CA ASN A 228 9.74 34.76 -1.30
C ASN A 228 10.08 34.61 -2.79
N THR A 229 9.15 34.95 -3.67
CA THR A 229 9.26 34.73 -5.12
C THR A 229 9.31 36.04 -5.92
N ASN A 230 9.78 35.93 -7.15
CA ASN A 230 9.68 36.98 -8.17
C ASN A 230 9.21 36.36 -9.48
N ASP A 231 7.89 36.20 -9.63
CA ASP A 231 7.32 35.54 -10.81
C ASP A 231 7.64 36.26 -12.12
N ALA A 232 7.90 37.57 -12.09
CA ALA A 232 8.33 38.31 -13.27
C ALA A 232 9.71 37.85 -13.79
N ALA A 233 10.59 37.35 -12.91
CA ALA A 233 11.88 36.79 -13.30
C ALA A 233 11.78 35.40 -13.95
N ARG A 234 10.63 34.74 -13.91
CA ARG A 234 10.43 33.44 -14.58
C ARG A 234 10.46 33.55 -16.11
N GLY A 235 10.23 34.75 -16.65
CA GLY A 235 10.21 35.04 -18.08
C GLY A 235 8.92 34.57 -18.77
N GLU A 236 8.93 34.57 -20.10
CA GLU A 236 7.83 34.04 -20.90
C GLU A 236 7.90 32.50 -20.92
N LEU A 237 6.91 31.86 -20.31
CA LEU A 237 6.81 30.41 -20.28
C LEU A 237 5.77 29.94 -21.31
N THR A 238 6.06 28.79 -21.92
CA THR A 238 5.12 28.09 -22.80
C THR A 238 4.96 26.64 -22.33
N TRP A 239 3.89 26.01 -22.78
CA TRP A 239 3.61 24.61 -22.50
C TRP A 239 3.38 23.83 -23.79
N SER A 240 3.58 22.52 -23.74
CA SER A 240 3.19 21.60 -24.82
C SER A 240 2.68 20.28 -24.25
N ILE A 241 1.92 19.54 -25.07
CA ILE A 241 1.53 18.16 -24.81
C ILE A 241 2.10 17.26 -25.90
N SER A 242 2.74 16.17 -25.48
CA SER A 242 3.15 15.06 -26.36
C SER A 242 2.46 13.76 -25.96
N GLN A 243 2.37 12.82 -26.91
CA GLN A 243 1.95 11.45 -26.64
C GLN A 243 3.11 10.50 -26.95
N GLU A 244 3.50 9.68 -25.97
CA GLU A 244 4.58 8.70 -26.09
C GLU A 244 4.05 7.36 -25.57
N ASN A 245 4.06 6.31 -26.40
CA ASN A 245 3.56 4.97 -26.02
C ASN A 245 2.14 4.96 -25.43
N GLY A 246 1.25 5.79 -25.97
CA GLY A 246 -0.15 5.91 -25.52
C GLY A 246 -0.36 6.78 -24.28
N LYS A 247 0.72 7.34 -23.70
CA LYS A 247 0.67 8.20 -22.51
C LYS A 247 0.86 9.66 -22.86
N TYR A 248 0.18 10.55 -22.16
CA TYR A 248 0.34 11.98 -22.34
C TYR A 248 1.40 12.56 -21.42
N TYR A 249 2.17 13.51 -21.94
CA TYR A 249 3.15 14.28 -21.18
C TYR A 249 2.90 15.77 -21.37
N ILE A 250 2.84 16.52 -20.27
CA ILE A 250 2.83 17.98 -20.26
C ILE A 250 4.27 18.45 -20.05
N GLN A 251 4.76 19.32 -20.92
CA GLN A 251 6.09 19.92 -20.83
C GLN A 251 5.98 21.43 -20.65
N ILE A 252 6.70 22.00 -19.69
CA ILE A 252 6.91 23.45 -19.57
C ILE A 252 8.27 23.82 -20.19
N SER A 253 8.33 24.96 -20.86
CA SER A 253 9.47 25.35 -21.72
C SER A 253 10.78 25.66 -20.99
N SER A 254 10.73 25.94 -19.69
CA SER A 254 11.89 26.38 -18.90
C SER A 254 11.83 25.82 -17.49
N GLN A 255 13.00 25.61 -16.88
CA GLN A 255 13.14 25.20 -15.48
C GLN A 255 12.54 26.23 -14.50
N SER A 256 12.42 27.49 -14.92
CA SER A 256 11.76 28.56 -14.14
C SER A 256 10.23 28.43 -14.03
N GLY A 257 9.62 27.47 -14.74
CA GLY A 257 8.22 27.09 -14.52
C GLY A 257 8.10 25.74 -13.81
N ASN A 258 6.97 25.44 -13.18
CA ASN A 258 6.65 24.18 -12.50
C ASN A 258 5.13 24.08 -12.32
N ILE A 259 4.57 22.88 -12.34
CA ILE A 259 3.17 22.64 -11.99
C ILE A 259 3.11 22.16 -10.54
N SER A 260 2.29 22.81 -9.70
CA SER A 260 2.19 22.50 -8.27
C SER A 260 3.54 22.71 -7.56
N TYR A 261 3.92 21.84 -6.62
CA TYR A 261 5.16 21.92 -5.86
C TYR A 261 6.40 21.81 -6.76
N ASP A 262 7.34 22.76 -6.60
CA ASP A 262 8.62 22.73 -7.30
C ASP A 262 9.56 21.71 -6.64
N ASP A 263 9.80 20.61 -7.34
CA ASP A 263 10.59 19.50 -6.86
C ASP A 263 12.04 19.47 -7.37
N GLY A 264 12.42 20.42 -8.24
CA GLY A 264 13.72 20.48 -8.91
C GLY A 264 13.87 19.53 -10.10
N ASN A 265 12.90 18.64 -10.36
CA ASN A 265 12.96 17.75 -11.51
C ASN A 265 12.78 18.52 -12.84
N PRO A 266 13.17 17.91 -13.98
CA PRO A 266 12.80 18.43 -15.29
C PRO A 266 11.30 18.70 -15.39
N ARG A 267 10.91 19.78 -16.07
CA ARG A 267 9.51 20.25 -16.16
C ARG A 267 8.65 19.45 -17.15
N LYS A 268 8.79 18.12 -17.07
CA LYS A 268 8.05 17.11 -17.82
C LYS A 268 7.20 16.31 -16.86
N TYR A 269 5.91 16.27 -17.12
CA TYR A 269 4.90 15.65 -16.27
C TYR A 269 4.15 14.59 -17.05
N GLU A 270 4.22 13.33 -16.65
CA GLU A 270 3.33 12.28 -17.14
C GLU A 270 1.92 12.49 -16.58
N VAL A 271 0.91 12.43 -17.43
CA VAL A 271 -0.49 12.49 -17.01
C VAL A 271 -0.95 11.07 -16.66
N LEU A 272 -1.20 10.84 -15.37
CA LEU A 272 -1.68 9.56 -14.85
C LEU A 272 -3.19 9.41 -15.01
N GLU A 273 -3.92 10.48 -14.70
CA GLU A 273 -5.37 10.55 -14.77
C GLU A 273 -5.80 11.99 -15.04
N TRP A 274 -6.85 12.18 -15.82
CA TRP A 274 -7.38 13.51 -16.08
C TRP A 274 -8.86 13.48 -16.46
N ASN A 275 -9.54 14.59 -16.22
CA ASN A 275 -10.82 14.95 -16.81
C ASN A 275 -10.92 16.49 -16.89
N GLU A 276 -12.08 17.04 -17.23
CA GLU A 276 -12.26 18.49 -17.34
C GLU A 276 -11.93 19.24 -16.03
N ASN A 277 -12.12 18.63 -14.86
CA ASN A 277 -11.97 19.27 -13.55
C ASN A 277 -10.83 18.69 -12.70
N PHE A 278 -9.95 17.89 -13.29
CA PHE A 278 -8.89 17.22 -12.53
C PHE A 278 -7.72 16.80 -13.42
N PHE A 279 -6.51 16.97 -12.88
CA PHE A 279 -5.31 16.31 -13.40
C PHE A 279 -4.53 15.68 -12.24
N HIS A 280 -4.10 14.44 -12.44
CA HIS A 280 -3.11 13.75 -11.63
C HIS A 280 -1.85 13.57 -12.47
N LEU A 281 -0.77 14.18 -12.01
CA LEU A 281 0.49 14.29 -12.73
C LEU A 281 1.62 13.62 -11.96
N ARG A 282 2.61 13.10 -12.68
CA ARG A 282 3.86 12.58 -12.13
C ARG A 282 5.06 13.21 -12.81
N THR A 283 6.04 13.72 -12.06
CA THR A 283 7.27 14.25 -12.65
C THR A 283 8.16 13.17 -13.26
N VAL A 284 8.95 13.55 -14.27
CA VAL A 284 9.89 12.67 -14.99
C VAL A 284 11.32 13.18 -14.79
N GLY A 285 12.27 12.28 -14.50
CA GLY A 285 13.71 12.60 -14.48
C GLY A 285 14.41 12.42 -13.13
N GLY A 286 13.69 12.08 -12.07
CA GLY A 286 14.24 11.81 -10.75
C GLY A 286 13.30 10.95 -9.89
N ALA A 287 13.31 11.15 -8.58
CA ALA A 287 12.27 10.58 -7.71
C ALA A 287 10.90 11.07 -8.18
N ALA A 288 9.95 10.15 -8.31
CA ALA A 288 8.61 10.49 -8.80
C ALA A 288 7.90 11.36 -7.78
N ARG A 289 7.51 12.58 -8.18
CA ARG A 289 6.59 13.43 -7.42
C ARG A 289 5.22 13.41 -8.06
N TYR A 290 4.21 13.32 -7.21
CA TYR A 290 2.81 13.20 -7.62
C TYR A 290 2.08 14.49 -7.27
N HIS A 291 1.30 15.00 -8.22
CA HIS A 291 0.60 16.27 -8.08
C HIS A 291 -0.84 16.12 -8.53
N LYS A 292 -1.79 16.56 -7.70
CA LYS A 292 -3.20 16.66 -8.07
C LYS A 292 -3.57 18.14 -8.13
N ILE A 293 -4.14 18.54 -9.26
CA ILE A 293 -4.63 19.90 -9.47
C ILE A 293 -6.10 19.89 -9.91
N ILE A 294 -6.82 20.93 -9.51
CA ILE A 294 -8.22 21.18 -9.89
C ILE A 294 -8.36 22.63 -10.40
N PRO A 295 -9.39 22.95 -11.20
CA PRO A 295 -9.60 24.32 -11.66
C PRO A 295 -9.83 25.25 -10.47
N LYS A 296 -9.29 26.47 -10.55
CA LYS A 296 -9.52 27.50 -9.54
C LYS A 296 -11.02 27.76 -9.38
N GLY A 297 -11.51 27.70 -8.14
CA GLY A 297 -12.92 27.87 -7.81
C GLY A 297 -13.79 26.63 -8.01
N TYR A 298 -13.24 25.52 -8.51
CA TYR A 298 -13.95 24.25 -8.56
C TYR A 298 -14.14 23.70 -7.15
N VAL A 299 -15.40 23.49 -6.75
CA VAL A 299 -15.75 22.80 -5.52
C VAL A 299 -16.13 21.38 -5.89
N ARG A 300 -15.37 20.40 -5.38
CA ARG A 300 -15.67 18.98 -5.61
C ARG A 300 -17.09 18.67 -5.12
N PRO A 301 -17.94 18.06 -5.96
CA PRO A 301 -19.19 17.49 -5.50
C PRO A 301 -18.89 16.50 -4.37
N THR A 302 -19.47 16.73 -3.19
CA THR A 302 -19.25 15.90 -2.01
C THR A 302 -20.58 15.48 -1.41
N VAL A 303 -20.63 14.27 -0.84
CA VAL A 303 -21.76 13.85 -0.03
C VAL A 303 -21.53 14.31 1.40
N SER A 304 -22.53 14.96 1.99
CA SER A 304 -22.53 15.33 3.39
C SER A 304 -23.77 14.77 4.09
N TYR A 305 -23.65 14.44 5.36
CA TYR A 305 -24.74 13.96 6.20
C TYR A 305 -24.35 14.11 7.67
N THR A 306 -25.31 14.13 8.58
CA THR A 306 -25.13 13.97 10.02
C THR A 306 -25.53 12.54 10.39
N LEU A 307 -24.67 11.84 11.14
CA LEU A 307 -25.04 10.53 11.70
C LEU A 307 -25.71 10.77 13.05
N ASN A 308 -27.02 10.52 13.14
CA ASN A 308 -27.76 10.56 14.38
C ASN A 308 -27.86 9.15 14.97
N VAL A 309 -27.44 9.00 16.23
CA VAL A 309 -27.49 7.73 16.96
C VAL A 309 -28.22 7.93 18.28
N THR A 310 -29.36 7.25 18.44
CA THR A 310 -30.20 7.41 19.64
C THR A 310 -30.58 6.07 20.25
N ALA A 311 -30.52 5.96 21.57
CA ALA A 311 -31.01 4.79 22.30
C ALA A 311 -32.54 4.70 22.16
N THR A 312 -33.05 3.49 21.95
CA THR A 312 -34.49 3.23 21.88
C THR A 312 -35.04 2.82 23.26
N ALA A 313 -36.33 2.44 23.30
CA ALA A 313 -36.95 1.87 24.50
C ALA A 313 -36.51 0.42 24.78
N ASN A 314 -35.99 -0.30 23.78
CA ASN A 314 -35.53 -1.67 23.95
C ASN A 314 -34.13 -1.69 24.58
N PRO A 315 -33.82 -2.66 25.48
CA PRO A 315 -32.52 -2.72 26.14
C PRO A 315 -31.37 -2.78 25.11
N ASN A 316 -30.36 -1.92 25.28
CA ASN A 316 -29.17 -1.81 24.43
C ASN A 316 -29.41 -1.68 22.92
N GLU A 317 -30.63 -1.37 22.49
CA GLU A 317 -30.95 -1.13 21.09
C GLU A 317 -30.82 0.36 20.76
N PHE A 318 -30.09 0.66 19.68
CA PHE A 318 -29.86 2.00 19.18
C PHE A 318 -30.40 2.10 17.75
N SER A 319 -30.95 3.27 17.44
CA SER A 319 -31.31 3.65 16.08
C SER A 319 -30.19 4.49 15.47
N PHE A 320 -29.90 4.23 14.21
CA PHE A 320 -28.92 4.92 13.37
C PHE A 320 -29.67 5.51 12.18
N ALA A 321 -29.56 6.82 12.00
CA ALA A 321 -30.19 7.54 10.90
C ALA A 321 -29.22 8.55 10.29
N LEU A 322 -29.28 8.69 8.97
CA LEU A 322 -28.62 9.79 8.27
C LEU A 322 -29.58 10.99 8.23
N GLU A 323 -29.17 12.07 8.88
CA GLU A 323 -29.83 13.37 8.82
C GLU A 323 -29.06 14.31 7.89
N ASP A 324 -29.73 15.35 7.38
CA ASP A 324 -29.12 16.37 6.50
C ASP A 324 -28.34 15.79 5.29
N LEU A 325 -28.73 14.59 4.82
CA LEU A 325 -28.06 13.91 3.73
C LEU A 325 -28.19 14.74 2.44
N THR A 326 -27.08 15.31 2.00
CA THR A 326 -26.95 16.07 0.75
C THR A 326 -26.09 15.28 -0.21
N VAL A 327 -26.68 14.93 -1.35
CA VAL A 327 -26.02 14.20 -2.44
C VAL A 327 -25.99 15.12 -3.66
N PRO A 328 -24.82 15.34 -4.29
CA PRO A 328 -24.77 16.07 -5.54
C PRO A 328 -25.69 15.46 -6.60
N SER A 329 -26.35 16.27 -7.42
CA SER A 329 -27.30 15.79 -8.43
C SER A 329 -26.69 14.86 -9.48
N THR A 330 -25.36 14.89 -9.63
CA THR A 330 -24.60 14.01 -10.52
C THR A 330 -24.22 12.68 -9.88
N PHE A 331 -24.44 12.51 -8.57
CA PHE A 331 -24.05 11.31 -7.82
C PHE A 331 -25.25 10.38 -7.64
N THR A 332 -24.97 9.08 -7.65
CA THR A 332 -25.91 8.04 -7.25
C THR A 332 -25.30 7.28 -6.09
N ILE A 333 -26.05 7.15 -4.99
CA ILE A 333 -25.66 6.29 -3.87
C ILE A 333 -25.72 4.83 -4.36
N SER A 334 -24.58 4.16 -4.35
CA SER A 334 -24.48 2.74 -4.68
C SER A 334 -24.57 1.84 -3.45
N ASN A 335 -24.17 2.33 -2.27
CA ASN A 335 -24.29 1.61 -1.00
C ASN A 335 -24.21 2.55 0.20
N ILE A 336 -24.74 2.12 1.33
CA ILE A 336 -24.57 2.71 2.66
C ILE A 336 -24.30 1.55 3.60
N THR A 337 -23.11 1.53 4.19
CA THR A 337 -22.70 0.49 5.14
C THR A 337 -22.67 1.07 6.55
N TYR A 338 -23.39 0.45 7.47
CA TYR A 338 -23.31 0.69 8.91
C TYR A 338 -22.47 -0.43 9.52
N ASP A 339 -21.25 -0.11 9.96
CA ASP A 339 -20.42 -0.97 10.80
C ASP A 339 -20.66 -0.58 12.26
N PHE A 340 -21.14 -1.53 13.06
CA PHE A 340 -21.54 -1.28 14.44
C PHE A 340 -20.38 -1.40 15.43
N GLY A 341 -19.17 -1.77 14.99
CA GLY A 341 -17.97 -1.84 15.83
C GLY A 341 -17.93 -3.04 16.78
N ASP A 342 -18.88 -3.98 16.66
CA ASP A 342 -18.93 -5.25 17.40
C ASP A 342 -18.70 -6.47 16.50
N GLY A 343 -18.21 -6.23 15.27
CA GLY A 343 -18.01 -7.25 14.25
C GLY A 343 -19.21 -7.46 13.32
N THR A 344 -20.35 -6.82 13.59
CA THR A 344 -21.52 -6.88 12.72
C THR A 344 -21.66 -5.62 11.86
N SER A 345 -22.29 -5.78 10.69
CA SER A 345 -22.59 -4.67 9.79
C SER A 345 -23.95 -4.83 9.12
N TYR A 346 -24.49 -3.72 8.64
CA TYR A 346 -25.73 -3.64 7.87
C TYR A 346 -25.50 -2.80 6.60
N GLN A 347 -26.13 -3.18 5.50
CA GLN A 347 -26.00 -2.47 4.22
C GLN A 347 -27.38 -2.13 3.65
N THR A 348 -27.51 -0.93 3.10
CA THR A 348 -28.71 -0.44 2.41
C THR A 348 -28.32 0.56 1.33
N THR A 349 -29.22 0.87 0.41
CA THR A 349 -29.07 2.01 -0.52
C THR A 349 -30.01 3.16 -0.16
N ASN A 350 -30.89 2.97 0.82
CA ASN A 350 -31.89 3.94 1.21
C ASN A 350 -31.34 4.88 2.29
N GLY A 351 -30.98 6.10 1.90
CA GLY A 351 -30.49 7.12 2.83
C GLY A 351 -31.51 7.62 3.85
N ALA A 352 -32.79 7.31 3.69
CA ALA A 352 -33.84 7.67 4.66
C ALA A 352 -34.17 6.53 5.63
N GLU A 353 -33.52 5.38 5.50
CA GLU A 353 -33.75 4.24 6.37
C GLU A 353 -33.18 4.48 7.77
N VAL A 354 -34.00 4.18 8.79
CA VAL A 354 -33.56 4.15 10.19
C VAL A 354 -33.20 2.71 10.52
N VAL A 355 -31.91 2.47 10.78
CA VAL A 355 -31.38 1.13 11.08
C VAL A 355 -31.36 0.92 12.59
N LEU A 356 -31.86 -0.22 13.05
CA LEU A 356 -31.82 -0.59 14.48
C LEU A 356 -30.73 -1.63 14.71
N HIS A 357 -29.95 -1.48 15.77
CA HIS A 357 -28.95 -2.45 16.20
C HIS A 357 -28.93 -2.63 17.71
N THR A 358 -28.84 -3.88 18.18
CA THR A 358 -28.81 -4.21 19.61
C THR A 358 -27.45 -4.73 20.04
N TYR A 359 -26.81 -4.06 20.99
CA TYR A 359 -25.53 -4.46 21.54
C TYR A 359 -25.68 -5.42 22.71
N MET A 360 -25.07 -6.60 22.60
CA MET A 360 -25.20 -7.63 23.63
C MET A 360 -24.28 -7.40 24.85
N ARG A 361 -23.07 -6.86 24.64
CA ARG A 361 -22.07 -6.65 25.70
C ARG A 361 -22.00 -5.18 26.08
N LYS A 362 -21.61 -4.90 27.34
CA LYS A 362 -21.20 -3.57 27.76
C LYS A 362 -19.87 -3.22 27.09
N GLY A 363 -19.69 -1.98 26.70
CA GLY A 363 -18.48 -1.54 26.02
C GLY A 363 -18.64 -0.23 25.27
N ASN A 364 -17.52 0.25 24.74
CA ASN A 364 -17.47 1.38 23.83
C ASN A 364 -17.24 0.84 22.42
N TYR A 365 -18.23 1.00 21.55
CA TYR A 365 -18.21 0.50 20.18
C TYR A 365 -17.91 1.65 19.22
N LYS A 366 -16.82 1.52 18.46
CA LYS A 366 -16.50 2.46 17.38
C LYS A 366 -17.34 2.10 16.15
N THR A 367 -18.46 2.79 16.00
CA THR A 367 -19.34 2.64 14.83
C THR A 367 -18.82 3.49 13.68
N LYS A 368 -18.95 2.99 12.45
CA LYS A 368 -18.60 3.69 11.22
C LYS A 368 -19.73 3.57 10.22
N VAL A 369 -20.22 4.69 9.72
CA VAL A 369 -21.15 4.69 8.59
C VAL A 369 -20.42 5.18 7.37
N THR A 370 -20.53 4.45 6.27
CA THR A 370 -19.91 4.77 4.98
C THR A 370 -20.98 4.88 3.91
N VAL A 371 -21.15 6.06 3.34
CA VAL A 371 -21.97 6.27 2.13
C VAL A 371 -21.05 6.14 0.92
N ILE A 372 -21.37 5.21 0.03
CA ILE A 372 -20.67 5.05 -1.25
C ILE A 372 -21.54 5.68 -2.32
N ALA A 373 -21.02 6.71 -2.99
CA ALA A 373 -21.71 7.40 -4.06
C ALA A 373 -20.73 7.70 -5.20
N ASN A 374 -21.11 7.38 -6.44
CA ASN A 374 -20.27 7.57 -7.62
C ASN A 374 -18.84 7.00 -7.45
N ASN A 375 -18.75 5.79 -6.89
CA ASN A 375 -17.49 5.09 -6.56
C ASN A 375 -16.56 5.83 -5.57
N GLN A 376 -17.09 6.78 -4.80
CA GLN A 376 -16.39 7.48 -3.73
C GLN A 376 -16.98 7.10 -2.38
N GLU A 377 -16.14 6.98 -1.36
CA GLU A 377 -16.54 6.65 0.01
C GLU A 377 -16.55 7.91 0.89
N PHE A 378 -17.67 8.11 1.59
CA PHE A 378 -17.87 9.20 2.54
C PHE A 378 -18.21 8.61 3.90
N ALA A 379 -17.23 8.56 4.80
CA ALA A 379 -17.37 7.89 6.10
C ALA A 379 -17.44 8.85 7.29
N LYS A 380 -18.23 8.49 8.30
CA LYS A 380 -18.25 9.12 9.62
C LYS A 380 -18.17 8.06 10.72
N GLU A 381 -17.45 8.39 11.79
CA GLU A 381 -17.33 7.54 12.97
C GLU A 381 -18.10 8.11 14.16
N TYR A 382 -18.63 7.24 15.00
CA TYR A 382 -19.29 7.60 16.26
C TYR A 382 -19.04 6.52 17.31
N THR A 383 -18.86 6.90 18.58
CA THR A 383 -18.70 5.93 19.67
C THR A 383 -20.01 5.71 20.40
N VAL A 384 -20.55 4.49 20.32
CA VAL A 384 -21.70 4.08 21.14
C VAL A 384 -21.19 3.53 22.47
N ASN A 385 -21.66 4.12 23.57
CA ASN A 385 -21.36 3.64 24.92
C ASN A 385 -22.54 2.81 25.45
N VAL A 386 -22.29 1.52 25.65
CA VAL A 386 -23.25 0.56 26.21
C VAL A 386 -22.85 0.28 27.65
N VAL A 387 -23.64 0.81 28.58
CA VAL A 387 -23.29 0.85 30.01
C VAL A 387 -23.42 -0.49 30.74
N ALA A 388 -24.25 -1.41 30.23
CA ALA A 388 -24.52 -2.71 30.83
C ALA A 388 -24.71 -3.79 29.74
N ASN A 389 -24.43 -5.04 30.08
CA ASN A 389 -24.73 -6.17 29.19
C ASN A 389 -26.25 -6.24 28.95
N HIS A 390 -26.66 -6.71 27.77
CA HIS A 390 -28.07 -6.88 27.44
C HIS A 390 -28.70 -7.92 28.40
N PRO A 391 -29.97 -7.81 28.82
CA PRO A 391 -30.58 -8.77 29.75
C PRO A 391 -30.58 -10.23 29.29
N SER A 392 -30.52 -10.47 27.98
CA SER A 392 -30.37 -11.81 27.40
C SER A 392 -28.91 -12.22 27.13
N TYR A 393 -27.94 -11.36 27.43
CA TYR A 393 -26.54 -11.71 27.36
C TYR A 393 -26.17 -12.64 28.52
N GLN A 394 -25.83 -13.87 28.18
CA GLN A 394 -25.17 -14.77 29.11
C GLN A 394 -23.67 -14.56 29.00
N GLU A 395 -23.05 -14.12 30.09
CA GLU A 395 -21.63 -13.86 30.15
C GLU A 395 -20.84 -15.15 29.96
N TYR A 396 -20.16 -15.25 28.82
CA TYR A 396 -19.13 -16.25 28.61
C TYR A 396 -17.89 -15.78 29.39
N LEU A 397 -17.63 -16.41 30.54
CA LEU A 397 -16.49 -16.07 31.41
C LEU A 397 -15.19 -16.54 30.76
N LEU A 398 -14.64 -15.71 29.87
CA LEU A 398 -13.38 -15.94 29.17
C LEU A 398 -12.16 -15.83 30.11
N ASP A 399 -12.30 -15.22 31.28
CA ASP A 399 -11.22 -14.97 32.25
C ASP A 399 -10.73 -16.23 33.01
N ALA A 400 -11.06 -17.44 32.53
CA ALA A 400 -10.56 -18.70 33.09
C ALA A 400 -10.11 -19.74 32.03
N MET A 401 -10.03 -19.39 30.74
CA MET A 401 -9.70 -20.34 29.66
C MET A 401 -8.62 -19.75 28.75
N VAL A 402 -7.45 -20.40 28.60
CA VAL A 402 -6.33 -19.86 27.79
C VAL A 402 -5.81 -20.83 26.73
N MET A 403 -6.53 -21.94 26.51
CA MET A 403 -6.48 -22.67 25.24
C MET A 403 -7.79 -22.44 24.49
N TYR A 404 -7.73 -21.96 23.25
CA TYR A 404 -8.89 -21.74 22.39
C TYR A 404 -8.57 -22.10 20.93
N ASN A 405 -9.46 -22.83 20.28
CA ASN A 405 -9.43 -23.14 18.86
C ASN A 405 -10.86 -23.15 18.30
N ASP A 406 -11.14 -22.23 17.38
CA ASP A 406 -12.43 -22.04 16.68
C ASP A 406 -12.47 -22.80 15.35
N PHE A 407 -11.39 -23.47 14.94
CA PHE A 407 -11.34 -24.31 13.72
C PHE A 407 -11.73 -23.61 12.40
N GLY A 408 -12.03 -22.31 12.41
CA GLY A 408 -12.51 -21.51 11.28
C GLY A 408 -11.66 -20.26 11.05
N GLU A 409 -11.59 -19.37 12.05
CA GLU A 409 -10.99 -18.04 11.87
C GLU A 409 -9.80 -17.79 12.81
N THR A 410 -9.86 -18.31 14.05
CA THR A 410 -8.78 -18.17 15.04
C THR A 410 -8.25 -19.52 15.49
N ILE A 411 -6.96 -19.76 15.24
CA ILE A 411 -6.28 -21.03 15.58
C ILE A 411 -5.04 -20.71 16.42
N LEU A 412 -5.05 -21.08 17.70
CA LEU A 412 -3.85 -20.99 18.54
C LEU A 412 -2.78 -22.00 18.10
N VAL A 413 -3.20 -23.24 17.88
CA VAL A 413 -2.37 -24.36 17.40
C VAL A 413 -3.22 -25.25 16.50
N PRO A 414 -2.73 -25.62 15.30
CA PRO A 414 -3.51 -26.48 14.39
C PRO A 414 -3.76 -27.87 14.99
N MET A 415 -4.94 -28.42 14.74
CA MET A 415 -5.19 -29.84 15.00
C MET A 415 -4.53 -30.72 13.93
N GLN A 416 -4.00 -31.85 14.37
CA GLN A 416 -3.40 -32.89 13.56
C GLN A 416 -4.17 -34.20 13.75
N VAL A 417 -3.90 -35.18 12.88
CA VAL A 417 -4.54 -36.50 12.93
C VAL A 417 -3.50 -37.57 13.16
N ASP A 418 -3.81 -38.43 14.12
CA ASP A 418 -3.13 -39.69 14.33
C ASP A 418 -4.03 -40.82 13.79
N GLN A 419 -3.51 -41.57 12.82
CA GLN A 419 -4.26 -42.58 12.07
C GLN A 419 -4.24 -43.97 12.73
N ALA A 420 -3.77 -44.09 13.98
CA ALA A 420 -3.59 -45.36 14.70
C ALA A 420 -4.61 -46.47 14.32
N ASP A 421 -4.08 -47.62 13.87
CA ASP A 421 -4.81 -48.85 13.50
C ASP A 421 -5.90 -48.70 12.42
N GLY A 422 -5.79 -47.70 11.53
CA GLY A 422 -6.66 -47.54 10.37
C GLY A 422 -6.45 -46.22 9.63
N GLY A 423 -7.53 -45.62 9.13
CA GLY A 423 -7.49 -44.31 8.48
C GLY A 423 -8.26 -43.26 9.27
N ALA A 424 -7.79 -42.02 9.31
CA ALA A 424 -8.55 -40.90 9.85
C ALA A 424 -8.22 -39.60 9.13
N THR A 425 -9.16 -38.66 9.20
CA THR A 425 -9.07 -37.34 8.59
C THR A 425 -9.67 -36.28 9.51
N ILE A 426 -9.13 -35.05 9.42
CA ILE A 426 -9.77 -33.86 9.95
C ILE A 426 -9.82 -32.83 8.83
N GLN A 427 -10.98 -32.20 8.64
CA GLN A 427 -11.20 -31.24 7.55
C GLN A 427 -11.95 -30.03 8.07
N ILE A 428 -11.61 -28.85 7.58
CA ILE A 428 -12.37 -27.64 7.89
C ILE A 428 -13.50 -27.49 6.87
N VAL A 429 -14.74 -27.66 7.33
CA VAL A 429 -15.96 -27.71 6.50
C VAL A 429 -16.88 -26.54 6.85
N SER A 430 -17.89 -26.27 6.01
CA SER A 430 -18.97 -25.34 6.38
C SER A 430 -19.68 -25.86 7.62
N ASN A 431 -20.00 -24.98 8.57
CA ASN A 431 -20.73 -25.38 9.76
C ASN A 431 -22.10 -25.96 9.36
N PRO A 432 -22.43 -27.22 9.74
CA PRO A 432 -23.67 -27.89 9.35
C PRO A 432 -24.92 -27.20 9.90
N ASN A 433 -24.78 -26.37 10.94
CA ASN A 433 -25.86 -25.56 11.49
C ASN A 433 -25.32 -24.33 12.23
N ASN A 434 -25.09 -23.23 11.51
CA ASN A 434 -24.64 -21.94 12.06
C ASN A 434 -25.79 -20.97 12.44
N SER A 435 -27.04 -21.41 12.28
CA SER A 435 -28.23 -20.56 12.43
C SER A 435 -28.70 -20.40 13.88
N MET A 436 -28.18 -21.21 14.81
CA MET A 436 -28.64 -21.28 16.19
C MET A 436 -27.48 -21.36 17.18
N TYR A 437 -27.68 -20.81 18.38
CA TYR A 437 -26.78 -21.05 19.53
C TYR A 437 -26.75 -22.57 19.85
N PRO A 438 -25.61 -23.17 20.27
CA PRO A 438 -24.38 -22.51 20.72
C PRO A 438 -23.34 -22.17 19.65
N ASN A 439 -23.39 -22.74 18.45
CA ASN A 439 -22.35 -22.52 17.43
C ASN A 439 -22.86 -21.65 16.27
N ARG A 440 -22.25 -20.48 16.07
CA ARG A 440 -22.53 -19.58 14.93
C ARG A 440 -21.33 -19.39 14.00
N SER A 441 -20.22 -20.09 14.22
CA SER A 441 -19.05 -20.03 13.37
C SER A 441 -19.41 -20.42 11.94
N ALA A 442 -18.86 -19.73 10.94
CA ALA A 442 -19.14 -20.02 9.54
C ALA A 442 -18.59 -21.40 9.10
N ARG A 443 -17.53 -21.86 9.78
CA ARG A 443 -16.82 -23.10 9.51
C ARG A 443 -16.55 -23.83 10.82
N CYS A 444 -16.38 -25.14 10.75
CA CYS A 444 -16.01 -26.00 11.88
C CYS A 444 -15.11 -27.15 11.41
N ALA A 445 -14.52 -27.90 12.33
CA ALA A 445 -13.76 -29.10 11.99
C ALA A 445 -14.68 -30.32 11.88
N LEU A 446 -14.47 -31.17 10.89
CA LEU A 446 -15.06 -32.50 10.76
C LEU A 446 -13.95 -33.55 10.96
N PHE A 447 -13.97 -34.23 12.10
CA PHE A 447 -13.09 -35.38 12.36
C PHE A 447 -13.81 -36.66 11.94
N THR A 448 -13.14 -37.50 11.16
CA THR A 448 -13.65 -38.79 10.70
C THR A 448 -12.61 -39.88 10.87
N LYS A 449 -13.01 -41.03 11.44
CA LYS A 449 -12.19 -42.24 11.49
C LYS A 449 -12.81 -43.37 10.67
N HIS A 450 -11.97 -44.23 10.11
CA HIS A 450 -12.32 -45.36 9.23
C HIS A 450 -11.69 -46.64 9.75
N ASN A 451 -12.54 -47.57 10.22
CA ASN A 451 -12.14 -48.91 10.68
C ASN A 451 -10.97 -48.90 11.70
N ALA A 452 -10.88 -47.84 12.51
CA ALA A 452 -9.77 -47.59 13.42
C ALA A 452 -10.24 -47.58 14.88
N GLN A 453 -9.51 -48.28 15.76
CA GLN A 453 -9.85 -48.34 17.19
C GLN A 453 -9.47 -47.04 17.91
N TRP A 454 -8.28 -46.49 17.64
CA TRP A 454 -7.65 -45.44 18.46
C TRP A 454 -7.24 -44.19 17.68
N ALA A 455 -7.61 -44.11 16.40
CA ALA A 455 -7.37 -42.91 15.61
C ALA A 455 -8.02 -41.68 16.25
N ASN A 456 -7.30 -40.57 16.25
CA ASN A 456 -7.67 -39.37 17.01
C ASN A 456 -7.27 -38.08 16.28
N ALA A 457 -7.99 -37.01 16.59
CA ALA A 457 -7.56 -35.65 16.33
C ALA A 457 -6.86 -35.11 17.57
N TYR A 458 -5.75 -34.40 17.41
CA TYR A 458 -5.03 -33.85 18.55
C TYR A 458 -4.47 -32.46 18.29
N THR A 459 -4.32 -31.70 19.36
CA THR A 459 -3.56 -30.45 19.37
C THR A 459 -2.32 -30.66 20.22
N ARG A 460 -1.15 -30.34 19.66
CA ARG A 460 0.14 -30.37 20.37
C ARG A 460 0.65 -28.95 20.56
N LEU A 461 0.76 -28.52 21.81
CA LEU A 461 1.35 -27.23 22.16
C LEU A 461 2.80 -27.14 21.66
N PRO A 462 3.27 -25.93 21.28
CA PRO A 462 4.67 -25.74 20.91
C PRO A 462 5.62 -26.16 22.03
N ASP A 463 6.86 -26.48 21.65
CA ASP A 463 7.88 -26.86 22.61
C ASP A 463 8.06 -25.73 23.65
N GLY A 464 8.16 -26.13 24.92
CA GLY A 464 8.17 -25.19 26.05
C GLY A 464 6.79 -24.78 26.57
N TYR A 465 5.65 -25.17 25.98
CA TYR A 465 4.33 -24.79 26.51
C TYR A 465 3.57 -25.98 27.13
N ARG A 466 2.89 -25.75 28.25
CA ARG A 466 2.21 -26.79 29.04
C ARG A 466 0.84 -26.34 29.52
N PHE A 467 -0.09 -27.28 29.65
CA PHE A 467 -1.36 -27.02 30.32
C PHE A 467 -1.15 -26.85 31.82
N ASP A 468 -1.77 -25.82 32.39
CA ASP A 468 -1.81 -25.54 33.83
C ASP A 468 -3.21 -25.86 34.36
N LEU A 469 -3.33 -27.06 34.94
CA LEU A 469 -4.56 -27.59 35.51
C LEU A 469 -4.85 -27.04 36.93
N THR A 470 -3.95 -26.21 37.49
CA THR A 470 -4.10 -25.70 38.87
C THR A 470 -5.15 -24.59 38.98
N LYS A 471 -5.48 -23.93 37.87
CA LYS A 471 -6.42 -22.79 37.80
C LYS A 471 -7.79 -23.19 37.26
N GLN A 472 -7.81 -24.13 36.32
CA GLN A 472 -8.99 -24.61 35.61
C GLN A 472 -8.74 -26.08 35.27
N THR A 473 -9.70 -26.96 35.56
CA THR A 473 -9.58 -28.40 35.30
C THR A 473 -10.49 -28.87 34.18
N VAL A 474 -11.25 -27.96 33.57
CA VAL A 474 -12.32 -28.26 32.63
C VAL A 474 -11.91 -27.89 31.21
N PHE A 475 -12.07 -28.86 30.29
CA PHE A 475 -12.06 -28.63 28.85
C PHE A 475 -13.50 -28.66 28.34
N LYS A 476 -13.80 -27.83 27.33
CA LYS A 476 -15.09 -27.82 26.64
C LYS A 476 -14.85 -27.84 25.14
N VAL A 477 -15.72 -28.51 24.41
CA VAL A 477 -15.72 -28.49 22.94
C VAL A 477 -17.17 -28.61 22.48
N LEU A 478 -17.52 -27.82 21.47
CA LEU A 478 -18.80 -27.99 20.79
C LEU A 478 -18.72 -29.24 19.93
N VAL A 479 -19.73 -30.10 20.07
CA VAL A 479 -19.87 -31.33 19.30
C VAL A 479 -21.18 -31.33 18.53
N TYR A 480 -21.13 -31.82 17.30
CA TYR A 480 -22.30 -32.09 16.48
C TYR A 480 -22.12 -33.43 15.78
N GLY A 481 -23.03 -34.35 16.03
CA GLY A 481 -22.95 -35.73 15.55
C GLY A 481 -24.23 -36.51 15.84
N LYS A 482 -24.12 -37.83 15.93
CA LYS A 482 -25.25 -38.71 16.19
C LYS A 482 -25.40 -38.97 17.69
N ALA A 483 -26.63 -38.96 18.20
CA ALA A 483 -26.92 -39.34 19.56
C ALA A 483 -26.41 -40.76 19.86
N GLY A 484 -25.77 -40.92 21.03
CA GLY A 484 -25.14 -42.17 21.46
C GLY A 484 -23.68 -42.35 21.03
N ASP A 485 -23.17 -41.55 20.08
CA ASP A 485 -21.73 -41.54 19.80
C ASP A 485 -20.96 -40.98 21.01
N GLN A 486 -19.80 -41.58 21.29
CA GLN A 486 -18.95 -41.25 22.41
C GLN A 486 -17.77 -40.40 21.94
N VAL A 487 -17.62 -39.22 22.52
CA VAL A 487 -16.46 -38.34 22.32
C VAL A 487 -15.58 -38.44 23.55
N LEU A 488 -14.36 -38.92 23.37
CA LEU A 488 -13.35 -39.05 24.42
C LEU A 488 -12.34 -37.91 24.30
N LEU A 489 -11.99 -37.28 25.42
CA LEU A 489 -10.88 -36.32 25.51
C LEU A 489 -9.79 -36.83 26.46
N LYS A 490 -8.53 -36.78 26.02
CA LYS A 490 -7.36 -37.21 26.80
C LYS A 490 -6.23 -36.19 26.76
N LEU A 491 -5.42 -36.16 27.83
CA LEU A 491 -4.16 -35.43 27.86
C LEU A 491 -2.97 -36.38 27.82
N GLU A 492 -1.90 -35.97 27.14
CA GLU A 492 -0.63 -36.70 27.04
C GLU A 492 0.58 -35.75 27.10
N ASN A 493 1.73 -36.32 27.46
CA ASN A 493 3.03 -35.67 27.42
C ASN A 493 3.92 -36.35 26.36
N THR A 494 4.23 -35.63 25.28
CA THR A 494 5.05 -36.15 24.18
C THR A 494 6.55 -36.10 24.43
N ASP A 495 7.03 -35.45 25.49
CA ASP A 495 8.46 -35.38 25.81
C ASP A 495 9.09 -36.76 26.04
N ARG A 496 8.25 -37.77 26.31
CA ARG A 496 8.65 -39.17 26.45
C ARG A 496 8.84 -39.91 25.12
N GLY A 497 8.74 -39.23 23.98
CA GLY A 497 8.94 -39.82 22.67
C GLY A 497 8.01 -41.02 22.43
N GLY A 498 8.56 -42.16 22.01
CA GLY A 498 7.80 -43.39 21.74
C GLY A 498 7.02 -43.95 22.95
N ASN A 499 7.27 -43.46 24.15
CA ASN A 499 6.60 -43.86 25.39
C ASN A 499 5.50 -42.87 25.83
N ALA A 500 5.14 -41.88 25.00
CA ALA A 500 4.12 -40.88 25.34
C ALA A 500 2.77 -41.51 25.73
N TRP A 501 2.41 -42.65 25.14
CA TRP A 501 1.19 -43.40 25.46
C TRP A 501 1.09 -43.79 26.95
N GLN A 502 2.21 -43.93 27.66
CA GLN A 502 2.23 -44.27 29.08
C GLN A 502 1.83 -43.11 29.98
N THR A 503 1.73 -41.88 29.45
CA THR A 503 1.40 -40.66 30.21
C THR A 503 -0.08 -40.28 30.13
N GLY A 504 -0.85 -41.01 29.33
CA GLY A 504 -2.25 -40.70 29.06
C GLY A 504 -3.10 -40.65 30.32
N THR A 505 -4.00 -39.68 30.37
CA THR A 505 -5.07 -39.64 31.37
C THR A 505 -6.04 -40.79 31.20
N ALA A 506 -6.73 -41.17 32.28
CA ALA A 506 -7.88 -42.05 32.21
C ALA A 506 -8.98 -41.46 31.30
N ASP A 507 -9.86 -42.33 30.81
CA ASP A 507 -10.85 -41.98 29.80
C ASP A 507 -11.94 -41.04 30.38
N LEU A 508 -12.02 -39.82 29.84
CA LEU A 508 -13.16 -38.93 30.04
C LEU A 508 -14.03 -38.92 28.79
N ILE A 509 -15.24 -39.49 28.89
CA ILE A 509 -16.14 -39.69 27.76
C ILE A 509 -17.39 -38.83 27.93
N TYR A 510 -17.68 -38.03 26.91
CA TYR A 510 -18.97 -37.40 26.71
C TYR A 510 -19.78 -38.23 25.70
N THR A 511 -21.03 -38.55 26.02
CA THR A 511 -21.93 -39.21 25.05
C THR A 511 -22.83 -38.15 24.44
N ILE A 512 -22.89 -38.09 23.10
CA ILE A 512 -23.76 -37.14 22.39
C ILE A 512 -25.22 -37.45 22.72
N GLN A 513 -25.97 -36.42 23.14
CA GLN A 513 -27.34 -36.54 23.63
C GLN A 513 -28.36 -36.37 22.50
N ASN A 514 -28.07 -35.54 21.50
CA ASN A 514 -29.02 -35.17 20.45
C ASN A 514 -28.44 -35.40 19.05
N ASP A 515 -29.25 -35.97 18.15
CA ASP A 515 -28.88 -36.07 16.74
C ASP A 515 -28.76 -34.68 16.12
N ASN A 516 -27.63 -34.41 15.47
CA ASN A 516 -27.45 -33.28 14.56
C ASN A 516 -27.80 -31.93 15.21
N LYS A 517 -27.40 -31.76 16.47
CA LYS A 517 -27.56 -30.52 17.22
C LYS A 517 -26.27 -30.20 17.94
N TRP A 518 -25.82 -28.95 17.82
CA TRP A 518 -24.67 -28.47 18.57
C TRP A 518 -24.96 -28.49 20.06
N GLU A 519 -24.07 -29.14 20.80
CA GLU A 519 -24.09 -29.20 22.26
C GLU A 519 -22.66 -29.14 22.82
N ILE A 520 -22.54 -28.75 24.09
CA ILE A 520 -21.25 -28.58 24.74
C ILE A 520 -20.86 -29.90 25.40
N ALA A 521 -19.80 -30.51 24.92
CA ALA A 521 -19.13 -31.61 25.61
C ALA A 521 -18.15 -31.04 26.65
N GLU A 522 -18.42 -31.32 27.93
CA GLU A 522 -17.60 -30.85 29.07
C GLU A 522 -16.79 -32.01 29.67
N PHE A 523 -15.49 -31.80 29.83
CA PHE A 523 -14.53 -32.78 30.34
C PHE A 523 -13.79 -32.20 31.55
N ASN A 524 -14.16 -32.63 32.75
CA ASN A 524 -13.51 -32.18 33.99
C ASN A 524 -12.44 -33.19 34.44
N PHE A 525 -11.19 -32.74 34.55
CA PHE A 525 -10.05 -33.55 34.95
C PHE A 525 -9.85 -33.67 36.46
N ALA A 526 -10.65 -32.99 37.29
CA ALA A 526 -10.56 -33.13 38.74
C ALA A 526 -10.84 -34.58 39.17
N GLY A 527 -9.91 -35.19 39.91
CA GLY A 527 -10.02 -36.58 40.35
C GLY A 527 -9.70 -37.62 39.26
N VAL A 528 -9.17 -37.19 38.10
CA VAL A 528 -8.84 -38.09 36.99
C VAL A 528 -7.41 -38.57 37.12
N GLY A 529 -7.21 -39.89 37.20
CA GLY A 529 -5.88 -40.48 37.23
C GLY A 529 -5.18 -40.46 35.86
N ALA A 530 -3.88 -40.67 35.86
CA ALA A 530 -3.08 -40.84 34.65
C ALA A 530 -1.90 -41.78 34.89
N GLY A 531 -1.36 -42.30 33.80
CA GLY A 531 -0.13 -43.08 33.86
C GLY A 531 -0.30 -44.58 33.79
N TRP A 532 0.70 -45.23 33.20
CA TRP A 532 0.84 -46.68 33.23
C TRP A 532 2.28 -47.09 33.57
N ASP A 533 2.54 -47.35 34.85
CA ASP A 533 3.87 -47.70 35.36
C ASP A 533 3.80 -48.42 36.70
N TRP A 534 4.67 -49.42 36.88
CA TRP A 534 4.80 -50.23 38.10
C TRP A 534 5.82 -49.66 39.09
N THR A 535 6.64 -48.67 38.71
CA THR A 535 7.56 -47.96 39.62
C THR A 535 6.91 -46.75 40.31
N GLY A 536 5.83 -46.23 39.73
CA GLY A 536 5.04 -45.10 40.28
C GLY A 536 5.51 -43.72 39.80
N ASP A 537 6.49 -43.67 38.90
CA ASP A 537 7.12 -42.44 38.42
C ASP A 537 6.22 -41.65 37.45
N ILE A 538 5.33 -42.35 36.75
CA ILE A 538 4.33 -41.73 35.87
C ILE A 538 2.88 -42.05 36.22
N PHE A 539 2.63 -42.61 37.41
CA PHE A 539 1.28 -42.85 37.89
C PHE A 539 0.81 -41.74 38.83
N THR A 540 -0.42 -41.28 38.64
CA THR A 540 -1.16 -40.47 39.61
C THR A 540 -2.62 -40.87 39.67
N SER A 541 -3.22 -40.77 40.85
CA SER A 541 -4.67 -40.95 41.03
C SER A 541 -5.47 -39.70 40.65
N ASP A 542 -4.84 -38.52 40.58
CA ASP A 542 -5.49 -37.27 40.24
C ASP A 542 -4.49 -36.26 39.65
N VAL A 543 -4.66 -35.99 38.36
CA VAL A 543 -3.79 -35.11 37.57
C VAL A 543 -3.92 -33.64 37.95
N THR A 544 -4.91 -33.25 38.73
CA THR A 544 -5.13 -31.84 39.12
C THR A 544 -4.53 -31.50 40.47
N THR A 545 -4.33 -32.51 41.34
CA THR A 545 -3.80 -32.32 42.70
C THR A 545 -2.36 -32.78 42.85
N ASP A 546 -1.86 -33.65 41.97
CA ASP A 546 -0.47 -34.10 41.96
C ASP A 546 0.43 -33.09 41.23
N SER A 547 1.38 -32.49 41.97
CA SER A 547 2.29 -31.46 41.45
C SER A 547 3.21 -31.95 40.34
N ARG A 548 3.32 -33.26 40.11
CA ARG A 548 4.09 -33.83 39.00
C ARG A 548 3.33 -33.76 37.67
N PHE A 549 2.01 -33.57 37.70
CA PHE A 549 1.11 -33.66 36.55
C PHE A 549 0.27 -32.40 36.33
N ASN A 550 -0.11 -31.71 37.42
CA ASN A 550 -1.08 -30.63 37.36
C ASN A 550 -0.57 -29.33 36.73
N LYS A 551 0.74 -29.23 36.55
CA LYS A 551 1.40 -28.11 35.89
C LYS A 551 2.67 -28.61 35.22
N ASP A 552 3.08 -27.94 34.14
CA ASP A 552 4.36 -28.17 33.45
C ASP A 552 4.55 -29.58 32.84
N PHE A 553 3.48 -30.38 32.74
CA PHE A 553 3.56 -31.78 32.30
C PHE A 553 2.89 -32.05 30.95
N TYR A 554 1.58 -31.80 30.83
CA TYR A 554 0.83 -32.12 29.61
C TYR A 554 1.04 -31.08 28.52
N ASN A 555 1.24 -31.54 27.28
CA ASN A 555 1.39 -30.68 26.10
C ASN A 555 0.55 -31.11 24.91
N VAL A 556 -0.21 -32.20 25.04
CA VAL A 556 -1.14 -32.67 24.02
C VAL A 556 -2.53 -32.85 24.60
N VAL A 557 -3.54 -32.41 23.86
CA VAL A 557 -4.94 -32.80 24.05
C VAL A 557 -5.41 -33.58 22.83
N ARG A 558 -6.06 -34.73 23.06
CA ARG A 558 -6.58 -35.63 22.03
C ARG A 558 -8.09 -35.75 22.13
N ILE A 559 -8.76 -35.83 20.99
CA ILE A 559 -10.19 -36.07 20.85
C ILE A 559 -10.39 -37.29 19.96
N MET A 560 -11.20 -38.23 20.42
CA MET A 560 -11.56 -39.47 19.73
C MET A 560 -13.08 -39.59 19.63
N ILE A 561 -13.57 -40.20 18.55
CA ILE A 561 -14.96 -40.66 18.44
C ILE A 561 -15.02 -42.18 18.53
N ASN A 562 -15.95 -42.69 19.35
CA ASN A 562 -16.21 -44.12 19.61
C ASN A 562 -14.91 -44.92 19.83
N PRO A 563 -14.06 -44.54 20.81
CA PRO A 563 -12.76 -45.19 21.04
C PRO A 563 -12.92 -46.71 21.27
N GLY A 564 -11.97 -47.50 20.76
CA GLY A 564 -12.00 -48.97 20.81
C GLY A 564 -12.90 -49.65 19.77
N ASN A 565 -13.78 -48.91 19.08
CA ASN A 565 -14.64 -49.46 18.03
C ASN A 565 -14.02 -49.29 16.63
N ASN A 566 -13.73 -50.40 15.95
CA ASN A 566 -13.25 -50.44 14.56
C ASN A 566 -14.27 -50.98 13.55
N GLY A 567 -15.54 -51.14 13.94
CA GLY A 567 -16.59 -51.75 13.12
C GLY A 567 -17.19 -50.85 12.02
N GLY A 568 -16.56 -49.73 11.66
CA GLY A 568 -17.08 -48.83 10.62
C GLY A 568 -16.42 -47.45 10.56
N THR A 569 -17.11 -46.52 9.89
CA THR A 569 -16.72 -45.11 9.80
C THR A 569 -17.54 -44.27 10.78
N PHE A 570 -16.88 -43.41 11.54
CA PHE A 570 -17.51 -42.52 12.52
C PHE A 570 -17.00 -41.09 12.34
N SER A 571 -17.90 -40.12 12.50
CA SER A 571 -17.59 -38.71 12.28
C SER A 571 -18.25 -37.82 13.32
N VAL A 572 -17.54 -36.75 13.72
CA VAL A 572 -18.05 -35.70 14.61
C VAL A 572 -17.57 -34.35 14.11
N HIS A 573 -18.46 -33.37 14.12
CA HIS A 573 -18.06 -31.99 13.94
C HIS A 573 -17.65 -31.41 15.29
N LEU A 574 -16.51 -30.72 15.31
CA LEU A 574 -15.89 -30.13 16.48
C LEU A 574 -15.78 -28.63 16.26
N ASP A 575 -16.09 -27.87 17.29
CA ASP A 575 -15.88 -26.43 17.29
C ASP A 575 -15.57 -25.90 18.69
N ASP A 576 -15.06 -24.66 18.80
CA ASP A 576 -14.81 -23.96 20.07
C ASP A 576 -14.13 -24.84 21.13
N LEU A 577 -13.03 -25.51 20.78
CA LEU A 577 -12.25 -26.26 21.76
C LEU A 577 -11.60 -25.27 22.71
N ALA A 578 -12.05 -25.29 23.96
CA ALA A 578 -11.57 -24.45 25.03
C ALA A 578 -11.03 -25.28 26.20
N GLY A 579 -10.00 -24.77 26.87
CA GLY A 579 -9.38 -25.49 27.97
C GLY A 579 -8.63 -24.59 28.96
N PRO A 580 -7.82 -25.21 29.83
CA PRO A 580 -7.15 -24.57 30.95
C PRO A 580 -6.08 -23.57 30.49
N HIS A 581 -5.42 -22.93 31.47
CA HIS A 581 -4.36 -21.98 31.15
C HIS A 581 -3.18 -22.69 30.46
N ILE A 582 -2.50 -21.99 29.55
CA ILE A 582 -1.24 -22.48 28.96
C ILE A 582 -0.11 -21.63 29.50
N GLU A 583 0.89 -22.26 30.12
CA GLU A 583 2.10 -21.60 30.60
C GLU A 583 3.32 -22.01 29.76
N GLY A 584 4.23 -21.06 29.55
CA GLY A 584 5.55 -21.34 29.02
C GLY A 584 6.50 -21.77 30.14
N LEU A 585 7.15 -22.91 29.96
CA LEU A 585 8.33 -23.33 30.70
C LEU A 585 9.41 -22.26 30.52
N LYS A 586 9.97 -21.78 31.63
CA LYS A 586 11.15 -20.88 31.61
C LYS A 586 12.39 -21.59 31.10
#